data_AF-A0A2H0NGA5-F1
#
_entry.id   AF-A0A2H0NGA5-F1
#
_cell.length_a   1.000
_cell.length_b   1.000
_cell.length_c   1.000
_cell.angle_alpha   90.00
_cell.angle_beta   90.00
_cell.angle_gamma   90.00
#
_symmetry.space_group_name_H-M   'P 1'
#
loop_
_entity.id
_entity.type
_entity.pdbx_description
1 polymer ?
#
loop_
_entity_poly.entity_id
_entity_poly.type
_entity_poly.pdbx_seq_one_letter_code
_entity_poly.pdbx_strand_id
1 'polypeptide(L)' 'MKKYMTGFVPMNYKKSGIILLIIGLAGLVLKLISYFTSWFFISNYLMYFGPALILISFYLILVVPKE' A
#
# COMPACT_ATOMS: atom_id res chain seq x y z
N MET A 1 8.87 -8.26 33.05
CA MET A 1 7.54 -8.71 32.62
C MET A 1 6.96 -7.69 31.65
N LYS A 2 6.71 -8.06 30.39
CA LYS A 2 6.11 -7.15 29.40
C LYS A 2 4.66 -6.87 29.79
N LYS A 3 4.32 -5.59 29.95
CA LYS A 3 2.98 -5.11 30.30
C LYS A 3 2.13 -5.19 29.02
N TYR A 4 1.41 -6.29 28.83
CA TYR A 4 0.50 -6.42 27.69
C TYR A 4 -0.66 -5.42 27.89
N MET A 5 -0.73 -4.39 27.05
CA MET A 5 -1.91 -3.52 26.98
C MET A 5 -3.07 -4.37 26.44
N THR A 6 -4.03 -4.70 27.30
CA THR A 6 -5.29 -5.34 26.94
C THR A 6 -6.04 -4.45 25.95
N GLY A 7 -6.06 -4.86 24.68
CA GLY A 7 -6.79 -4.14 23.61
C GLY A 7 -6.00 -3.91 22.32
N PHE A 8 -4.67 -4.06 22.33
CA PHE A 8 -3.87 -3.98 21.10
C PHE A 8 -3.62 -5.39 20.53
N VAL A 9 -4.32 -5.74 19.45
CA VAL A 9 -3.93 -6.89 18.63
C VAL A 9 -2.57 -6.54 18.00
N PRO A 10 -1.53 -7.37 18.17
CA PRO A 10 -0.23 -7.12 17.53
C PRO A 10 -0.44 -7.13 16.01
N MET A 11 -0.46 -5.95 15.41
CA MET A 11 -0.66 -5.80 13.97
C MET A 11 0.67 -5.97 13.27
N ASN A 12 0.71 -6.88 12.30
CA ASN A 12 1.91 -7.11 11.50
C ASN A 12 2.00 -6.02 10.41
N TYR A 13 2.58 -4.88 10.76
CA TYR A 13 2.76 -3.72 9.87
C TYR A 13 3.49 -4.07 8.57
N LYS A 14 4.40 -5.06 8.62
CA LYS A 14 5.09 -5.54 7.42
C LYS A 14 4.13 -6.22 6.44
N LYS A 15 3.22 -7.08 6.93
CA LYS A 15 2.19 -7.71 6.07
C LYS A 15 1.26 -6.66 5.49
N SER A 16 0.81 -5.70 6.31
CA SER A 16 -0.04 -4.59 5.84
C SER A 16 0.67 -3.72 4.79
N GLY A 17 1.94 -3.40 5.00
CA GLY A 17 2.75 -2.66 4.03
C GLY A 17 2.91 -3.42 2.70
N ILE A 18 3.11 -4.74 2.73
CA ILE A 18 3.18 -5.54 1.50
C ILE A 18 1.84 -5.52 0.74
N ILE A 19 0.71 -5.63 1.45
CA ILE A 19 -0.63 -5.57 0.83
C ILE A 19 -0.83 -4.19 0.18
N LEU A 20 -0.51 -3.11 0.89
CA LEU A 20 -0.63 -1.75 0.35
C LEU A 20 0.28 -1.54 -0.87
N LEU A 21 1.47 -2.14 -0.89
CA LEU A 21 2.39 -2.09 -2.01
C LEU A 21 1.78 -2.74 -3.25
N ILE A 22 1.20 -3.93 -3.08
CA ILE A 22 0.55 -4.68 -4.15
C ILE A 22 -0.64 -3.88 -4.71
N ILE A 23 -1.47 -3.29 -3.84
CA ILE A 23 -2.61 -2.47 -4.26
C ILE A 23 -2.14 -1.23 -5.03
N GLY A 24 -1.12 -0.52 -4.53
CA GLY A 24 -0.55 0.64 -5.19
C GLY A 24 0.01 0.33 -6.58
N LEU A 25 0.76 -0.77 -6.70
CA LEU A 25 1.30 -1.25 -7.97
C LEU A 25 0.21 -1.69 -8.94
N ALA A 26 -0.77 -2.46 -8.49
CA ALA A 26 -1.89 -2.91 -9.32
C ALA A 26 -2.68 -1.72 -9.89
N GLY A 27 -2.93 -0.69 -9.07
CA GLY A 27 -3.59 0.53 -9.51
C GLY A 27 -2.80 1.28 -10.60
N LEU A 28 -1.47 1.39 -10.45
CA LEU A 28 -0.61 2.00 -11.46
C LEU A 28 -0.57 1.18 -12.76
N VAL A 29 -0.47 -0.14 -12.66
CA VAL A 29 -0.48 -1.04 -13.83
C VAL A 29 -1.81 -0.93 -14.59
N LEU A 30 -2.94 -0.91 -13.89
CA LEU A 30 -4.25 -0.72 -14.51
C LEU A 30 -4.35 0.62 -15.25
N LYS A 31 -3.85 1.71 -14.66
CA LYS A 31 -3.82 3.02 -15.32
C LYS A 31 -2.90 3.02 -16.54
N LEU A 32 -1.76 2.33 -16.45
CA LEU A 32 -0.84 2.17 -17.58
C LEU A 32 -1.51 1.41 -18.72
N ILE A 33 -2.18 0.28 -18.43
CA ILE A 33 -2.93 -0.49 -19.43
C ILE A 33 -4.04 0.37 -20.05
N SER A 34 -4.81 1.10 -19.24
CA SER A 34 -5.84 2.03 -19.71
C SER A 34 -5.27 3.07 -20.67
N TYR A 35 -4.09 3.63 -20.37
CA TYR A 35 -3.41 4.60 -21.23
C TYR A 35 -3.00 4.00 -22.58
N PHE A 36 -2.45 2.78 -22.60
CA PHE A 36 -1.99 2.14 -23.84
C PHE A 36 -3.13 1.58 -24.70
N THR A 37 -4.16 1.00 -24.09
CA THR A 37 -5.25 0.34 -24.82
C THR A 37 -6.39 1.29 -25.16
N SER A 38 -6.54 2.40 -24.44
CA SER A 38 -7.69 3.31 -24.52
C SER A 38 -9.06 2.60 -24.40
N TRP A 39 -9.08 1.37 -23.91
CA TRP A 39 -10.26 0.51 -23.90
C TRP A 39 -11.25 0.90 -22.79
N PHE A 40 -10.75 1.55 -21.73
CA PHE A 40 -11.53 1.97 -20.58
C PHE A 40 -10.95 3.25 -19.97
N PHE A 41 -11.83 4.15 -19.53
CA PHE A 41 -11.44 5.39 -18.86
C PHE A 41 -11.25 5.15 -17.35
N ILE A 42 -9.99 5.18 -16.90
CA ILE A 42 -9.65 5.16 -15.48
C ILE A 42 -9.37 6.58 -15.00
N SER A 43 -9.91 6.92 -13.83
CA SER A 43 -9.71 8.24 -13.23
C SER A 43 -8.22 8.56 -13.01
N ASN A 44 -7.85 9.83 -13.21
CA ASN A 44 -6.50 10.32 -12.96
C ASN A 44 -6.12 10.28 -11.48
N TYR A 45 -7.07 10.08 -10.56
CA TYR A 45 -6.78 9.89 -9.13
C TYR A 45 -5.82 8.72 -8.87
N LEU A 46 -5.85 7.67 -9.69
CA LEU A 46 -4.95 6.51 -9.53
C LEU A 46 -3.47 6.85 -9.78
N MET A 47 -3.18 7.88 -10.58
CA MET A 47 -1.81 8.36 -10.80
C MET A 47 -1.20 8.99 -9.54
N TYR A 48 -2.04 9.54 -8.65
CA TYR A 48 -1.59 10.15 -7.40
C TYR A 48 -1.66 9.18 -6.22
N PHE A 49 -2.73 8.35 -6.19
CA PHE A 49 -2.96 7.41 -5.10
C PHE A 49 -1.99 6.22 -5.13
N GLY A 50 -1.64 5.72 -6.33
CA GLY A 50 -0.69 4.62 -6.48
C GLY A 50 0.70 4.91 -5.87
N PRO A 51 1.38 6.01 -6.25
CA PRO A 51 2.65 6.39 -5.67
C PRO A 51 2.56 6.68 -4.16
N ALA A 52 1.48 7.32 -3.72
CA ALA A 52 1.25 7.58 -2.29
C ALA A 52 1.17 6.28 -1.48
N LEU A 53 0.40 5.30 -1.95
CA LEU A 53 0.33 3.97 -1.34
C LEU A 53 1.68 3.27 -1.31
N ILE A 54 2.47 3.37 -2.38
CA ILE A 54 3.81 2.78 -2.44
C ILE A 54 4.73 3.42 -1.39
N LEU A 55 4.72 4.75 -1.25
CA LEU A 55 5.51 5.44 -0.23
C LEU A 55 5.11 5.04 1.19
N ILE A 56 3.80 5.00 1.48
CA ILE A 56 3.27 4.53 2.77
C ILE A 56 3.70 3.08 3.04
N SER A 57 3.65 2.24 2.01
CA SER A 57 4.07 0.84 2.10
C SER A 57 5.54 0.69 2.43
N PHE A 58 6.41 1.46 1.77
CA PHE A 58 7.84 1.47 2.06
C PHE A 58 8.12 1.94 3.49
N TYR A 59 7.44 2.99 3.95
CA TYR A 59 7.53 3.43 5.34
C TYR A 59 7.17 2.30 6.32
N LEU A 60 6.04 1.63 6.10
CA LEU A 60 5.58 0.53 6.95
C LEU A 60 6.51 -0.69 6.94
N ILE A 61 7.17 -0.97 5.81
CA ILE A 61 8.06 -2.13 5.67
C ILE A 61 9.46 -1.85 6.23
N LEU A 62 10.00 -0.65 6.02
CA LEU A 62 11.39 -0.30 6.29
C LEU A 62 11.60 0.42 7.63
N VAL A 63 10.65 1.27 8.02
CA VAL A 63 10.82 2.18 9.17
C VAL A 63 10.14 1.65 10.41
N VAL A 64 8.98 0.98 10.28
CA VAL A 64 8.25 0.49 11.45
C VAL A 64 9.01 -0.65 12.13
N PRO A 65 9.35 -0.51 13.43
CA PRO A 65 10.12 -1.52 14.15
C PRO A 65 9.37 -2.86 14.22
N LYS A 66 10.12 -3.94 14.08
CA LYS A 66 9.66 -5.33 14.20
C LYS A 66 9.57 -5.67 15.69
N GLU A 67 8.54 -5.20 16.39
CA GLU A 67 8.24 -5.66 17.74
C GLU A 67 7.64 -7.07 17.76
#